data_AF-A0AAU7CUV2-F1
#
_entry.id   AF-A0AAU7CUV2-F1
#
_cell.length_a   1.000
_cell.length_b   1.000
_cell.length_c   1.000
_cell.angle_alpha   90.00
_cell.angle_beta   90.00
_cell.angle_gamma   90.00
#
_symmetry.space_group_name_H-M   'P 1'
#
loop_
_entity.id
_entity.type
_entity.pdbx_description
1 polymer ?
#
loop_
_entity_poly.entity_id
_entity_poly.type
_entity_poly.pdbx_seq_one_letter_code
_entity_poly.pdbx_strand_id
1 'polypeptide(L)'
;MASVPANAQQTDVVARMAATEKAARAQERHFSYLADERSTRTGNHIWKEKVVETDDGVLRRLLAVDGRPLDAGQSVAEEHRIEDIVAHPDAFRKLNLGHTDDEVKATQLLEIMPRAFLISPAGEENGCVRFSVRPNPAFQPSTYEERIIHVLEGTVSVKEPEERLCELKATITQPVEFGFGLLGKVNSGGRLELERAKVDPQNWKSVHISVHVDGRILLLKSITRDQETTRTDIHIVPQHLSLAQAAKLSLP
;
A
#
# COMPACT_ATOMS: atom_id res chain seq x y z
N MET A 1 17.13 2.94 -38.77
CA MET A 1 16.34 2.93 -37.52
C MET A 1 17.14 2.11 -36.53
N ALA A 2 17.77 2.74 -35.53
CA ALA A 2 18.56 2.01 -34.55
C ALA A 2 17.62 1.23 -33.64
N SER A 3 17.79 -0.09 -33.57
CA SER A 3 17.06 -0.96 -32.63
C SER A 3 17.41 -0.53 -31.20
N VAL A 4 16.42 -0.06 -30.46
CA VAL A 4 16.57 0.20 -29.03
C VAL A 4 16.93 -1.14 -28.35
N PRO A 5 17.97 -1.21 -27.52
CA PRO A 5 18.33 -2.46 -26.85
C PRO A 5 17.16 -2.93 -25.98
N ALA A 6 16.86 -4.22 -25.99
CA ALA A 6 15.70 -4.80 -25.30
C ALA A 6 15.59 -4.34 -23.83
N ASN A 7 16.73 -4.18 -23.14
CA ASN A 7 16.80 -3.66 -21.77
C ASN A 7 16.24 -2.24 -21.63
N ALA A 8 16.51 -1.35 -22.59
CA ALA A 8 15.98 0.02 -22.58
C ALA A 8 14.47 0.05 -22.85
N GLN A 9 13.95 -0.84 -23.70
CA GLN A 9 12.51 -0.97 -23.95
C GLN A 9 11.74 -1.54 -22.74
N GLN A 10 12.38 -2.38 -21.92
CA GLN A 10 11.77 -2.96 -20.72
C GLN A 10 11.75 -1.97 -19.56
N THR A 11 12.85 -1.26 -19.32
CA THR A 11 12.90 -0.13 -18.38
C THR A 11 11.83 0.91 -18.72
N ASP A 12 11.59 1.13 -20.01
CA ASP A 12 10.56 2.04 -20.51
C ASP A 12 9.12 1.59 -20.11
N VAL A 13 8.78 0.30 -20.18
CA VAL A 13 7.45 -0.20 -19.73
C VAL A 13 7.21 0.05 -18.24
N VAL A 14 8.15 -0.34 -17.39
CA VAL A 14 8.01 -0.15 -15.93
C VAL A 14 8.00 1.34 -15.57
N ALA A 15 8.76 2.17 -16.28
CA ALA A 15 8.76 3.62 -16.09
C ALA A 15 7.41 4.26 -16.47
N ARG A 16 6.81 3.86 -17.59
CA ARG A 16 5.47 4.31 -17.99
C ARG A 16 4.42 3.87 -16.97
N MET A 17 4.47 2.61 -16.52
CA MET A 17 3.58 2.14 -15.46
C MET A 17 3.71 2.98 -14.18
N ALA A 18 4.94 3.25 -13.72
CA ALA A 18 5.16 4.04 -12.52
C ALA A 18 4.62 5.48 -12.67
N ALA A 19 4.80 6.08 -13.85
CA ALA A 19 4.23 7.39 -14.17
C ALA A 19 2.68 7.37 -14.18
N THR A 20 2.09 6.35 -14.78
CA THR A 20 0.63 6.15 -14.83
C THR A 20 0.03 5.93 -13.45
N GLU A 21 0.64 5.12 -12.60
CA GLU A 21 0.17 4.91 -11.22
C GLU A 21 0.33 6.17 -10.36
N LYS A 22 1.42 6.93 -10.55
CA LYS A 22 1.59 8.23 -9.88
C LYS A 22 0.52 9.24 -10.32
N ALA A 23 0.24 9.34 -11.62
CA ALA A 23 -0.79 10.21 -12.14
C ALA A 23 -2.19 9.82 -11.62
N ALA A 24 -2.49 8.52 -11.54
CA ALA A 24 -3.74 8.02 -10.98
C ALA A 24 -3.88 8.36 -9.49
N ARG A 25 -2.80 8.25 -8.70
CA ARG A 25 -2.79 8.66 -7.29
C ARG A 25 -3.06 10.15 -7.10
N ALA A 26 -2.48 11.00 -7.96
CA ALA A 26 -2.70 12.45 -7.91
C ALA A 26 -4.14 12.90 -8.26
N GLN A 27 -4.97 12.01 -8.82
CA GLN A 27 -6.40 12.30 -9.03
C GLN A 27 -7.24 12.11 -7.76
N GLU A 28 -6.65 11.58 -6.67
CA GLU A 28 -7.28 11.43 -5.35
C GLU A 28 -8.69 10.82 -5.42
N ARG A 29 -8.84 9.75 -6.20
CA ARG A 29 -10.10 9.01 -6.27
C ARG A 29 -10.36 8.30 -4.95
N HIS A 30 -11.54 8.51 -4.39
CA HIS A 30 -11.98 7.85 -3.16
C HIS A 30 -12.82 6.62 -3.46
N PHE A 31 -12.64 5.61 -2.63
CA PHE A 31 -13.35 4.35 -2.72
C PHE A 31 -14.04 4.00 -1.40
N SER A 32 -15.10 3.20 -1.50
CA SER A 32 -15.60 2.41 -0.38
C SER A 32 -15.41 0.93 -0.69
N TYR A 33 -15.09 0.14 0.33
CA TYR A 33 -14.84 -1.29 0.17
C TYR A 33 -14.97 -2.04 1.49
N LEU A 34 -15.14 -3.35 1.41
CA LEU A 34 -14.96 -4.25 2.54
C LEU A 34 -13.48 -4.64 2.64
N ALA A 35 -12.91 -4.57 3.82
CA ALA A 35 -11.54 -5.00 4.10
C ALA A 35 -11.55 -6.11 5.15
N ASP A 36 -10.93 -7.25 4.82
CA ASP A 36 -10.53 -8.27 5.78
C ASP A 36 -9.06 -8.04 6.12
N GLU A 37 -8.77 -7.57 7.33
CA GLU A 37 -7.42 -7.27 7.81
C GLU A 37 -7.03 -8.21 8.95
N ARG A 38 -5.82 -8.79 8.86
CA ARG A 38 -5.10 -9.38 9.98
C ARG A 38 -3.80 -8.63 10.16
N SER A 39 -3.58 -8.04 11.33
CA SER A 39 -2.35 -7.30 11.60
C SER A 39 -2.04 -7.21 13.09
N THR A 40 -0.89 -6.63 13.43
CA THR A 40 -0.58 -6.28 14.82
C THR A 40 -1.62 -5.32 15.43
N ARG A 41 -2.26 -4.46 14.62
CA ARG A 41 -3.35 -3.54 15.07
C ARG A 41 -4.59 -4.31 15.50
N THR A 42 -4.89 -5.42 14.84
CA THR A 42 -6.08 -6.25 15.13
C THR A 42 -5.80 -7.31 16.20
N GLY A 43 -4.62 -7.28 16.84
CA GLY A 43 -4.19 -8.33 17.75
C GLY A 43 -4.06 -9.69 17.05
N ASN A 44 -3.75 -9.70 15.75
CA ASN A 44 -3.71 -10.87 14.87
C ASN A 44 -5.06 -11.58 14.65
N HIS A 45 -6.17 -10.99 15.07
CA HIS A 45 -7.52 -11.41 14.68
C HIS A 45 -7.85 -10.92 13.26
N ILE A 46 -8.77 -11.58 12.57
CA ILE A 46 -9.30 -11.09 11.30
C ILE A 46 -10.42 -10.09 11.61
N TRP A 47 -10.20 -8.82 11.32
CA TRP A 47 -11.25 -7.80 11.39
C TRP A 47 -11.84 -7.60 9.99
N LYS A 48 -13.16 -7.67 9.89
CA LYS A 48 -13.90 -7.24 8.71
C LYS A 48 -14.40 -5.83 8.93
N GLU A 49 -13.97 -4.89 8.10
CA GLU A 49 -14.32 -3.48 8.20
C GLU A 49 -14.99 -2.98 6.89
N LYS A 50 -16.04 -2.15 6.98
CA LYS A 50 -16.43 -1.28 5.86
C LYS A 50 -15.57 -0.03 5.91
N VAL A 51 -14.83 0.21 4.85
CA VAL A 51 -13.91 1.33 4.73
C VAL A 51 -14.46 2.34 3.73
N VAL A 52 -14.37 3.63 4.07
CA VAL A 52 -14.71 4.75 3.19
C VAL A 52 -13.56 5.74 3.21
N GLU A 53 -13.01 6.02 2.03
CA GLU A 53 -11.93 6.99 1.85
C GLU A 53 -12.49 8.42 1.79
N THR A 54 -11.75 9.35 2.39
CA THR A 54 -12.05 10.79 2.46
C THR A 54 -10.76 11.58 2.26
N ASP A 55 -10.86 12.89 2.05
CA ASP A 55 -9.69 13.77 1.90
C ASP A 55 -8.79 13.77 3.15
N ASP A 56 -9.39 13.58 4.32
CA ASP A 56 -8.72 13.61 5.63
C ASP A 56 -8.20 12.24 6.09
N GLY A 57 -8.36 11.20 5.25
CA GLY A 57 -7.96 9.82 5.53
C GLY A 57 -9.12 8.84 5.39
N VAL A 58 -9.00 7.66 6.03
CA VAL A 58 -9.97 6.58 5.82
C VAL A 58 -10.77 6.28 7.08
N LEU A 59 -12.09 6.32 6.94
CA LEU A 59 -13.02 5.91 7.98
C LEU A 59 -13.21 4.40 7.88
N ARG A 60 -13.03 3.70 9.00
CA ARG A 60 -13.21 2.24 9.11
C ARG A 60 -14.34 1.98 10.09
N ARG A 61 -15.34 1.20 9.71
CA ARG A 61 -16.38 0.67 10.59
C ARG A 61 -16.22 -0.84 10.74
N LEU A 62 -16.07 -1.33 11.96
CA LEU A 62 -15.95 -2.75 12.27
C LEU A 62 -17.30 -3.45 12.10
N LEU A 63 -17.31 -4.57 11.36
CA LEU A 63 -18.51 -5.35 11.08
C LEU A 63 -18.46 -6.75 11.70
N ALA A 64 -17.26 -7.36 11.74
CA ALA A 64 -17.06 -8.69 12.30
C ALA A 64 -15.61 -8.89 12.79
N VAL A 65 -15.45 -9.81 13.74
CA VAL A 65 -14.14 -10.29 14.22
C VAL A 65 -14.12 -11.81 14.09
N ASP A 66 -13.09 -12.34 13.42
CA ASP A 66 -12.92 -13.77 13.12
C ASP A 66 -14.17 -14.42 12.49
N GLY A 67 -14.78 -13.68 11.55
CA GLY A 67 -15.98 -14.12 10.83
C GLY A 67 -17.27 -14.07 11.66
N ARG A 68 -17.22 -13.61 12.92
CA ARG A 68 -18.41 -13.45 13.77
C ARG A 68 -18.85 -11.98 13.74
N PRO A 69 -20.11 -11.69 13.32
CA PRO A 69 -20.66 -10.34 13.42
C PRO A 69 -20.62 -9.81 14.85
N LEU A 70 -20.57 -8.49 14.98
CA LEU A 70 -20.63 -7.83 16.29
C LEU A 70 -21.92 -8.19 17.02
N ASP A 71 -21.82 -8.43 18.33
CA ASP A 71 -22.99 -8.54 19.20
C ASP A 71 -23.64 -7.16 19.42
N ALA A 72 -24.78 -7.13 20.13
CA ALA A 72 -25.51 -5.89 20.36
C ALA A 72 -24.69 -4.84 21.13
N GLY A 73 -23.90 -5.27 22.12
CA GLY A 73 -23.07 -4.35 22.92
C GLY A 73 -21.91 -3.81 22.11
N GLN A 74 -21.25 -4.68 21.33
CA GLN A 74 -20.17 -4.31 20.42
C GLN A 74 -20.66 -3.36 19.32
N SER A 75 -21.85 -3.60 18.77
CA SER A 75 -22.45 -2.75 17.74
C SER A 75 -22.74 -1.34 18.27
N VAL A 76 -23.24 -1.22 19.52
CA VAL A 76 -23.44 0.07 20.17
C VAL A 76 -22.12 0.78 20.44
N ALA A 77 -21.10 0.07 20.94
CA ALA A 77 -19.78 0.65 21.17
C ALA A 77 -19.13 1.14 19.86
N GLU A 78 -19.32 0.39 18.77
CA GLU A 78 -18.84 0.77 17.45
C GLU A 78 -19.57 2.01 16.91
N GLU A 79 -20.89 2.10 17.08
CA GLU A 79 -21.63 3.30 16.68
C GLU A 79 -21.12 4.54 17.43
N HIS A 80 -20.97 4.46 18.75
CA HIS A 80 -20.43 5.56 19.55
C HIS A 80 -19.01 5.95 19.12
N ARG A 81 -18.16 4.99 18.74
CA ARG A 81 -16.83 5.27 18.21
C ARG A 81 -16.89 6.04 16.89
N ILE A 82 -17.82 5.68 16.00
CA ILE A 82 -18.03 6.39 14.73
C ILE A 82 -18.59 7.80 15.00
N GLU A 83 -19.56 7.95 15.89
CA GLU A 83 -20.11 9.25 16.31
C GLU A 83 -19.00 10.17 16.87
N ASP A 84 -18.12 9.63 17.71
CA ASP A 84 -16.98 10.38 18.26
C ASP A 84 -16.00 10.84 17.18
N ILE A 85 -15.72 9.98 16.18
CA ILE A 85 -14.88 10.36 15.03
C ILE A 85 -15.52 11.51 14.24
N VAL A 86 -16.82 11.42 13.98
CA VAL A 86 -17.57 12.46 13.25
C VAL A 86 -17.55 13.79 14.01
N ALA A 87 -17.64 13.74 15.34
CA ALA A 87 -17.59 14.93 16.20
C ALA A 87 -16.19 15.55 16.32
N HIS A 88 -15.12 14.79 16.06
CA HIS A 88 -13.74 15.24 16.25
C HIS A 88 -12.84 15.07 14.99
N PRO A 89 -13.05 15.87 13.92
CA PRO A 89 -12.27 15.76 12.67
C PRO A 89 -10.75 15.93 12.85
N ASP A 90 -10.31 16.78 13.78
CA ASP A 90 -8.88 16.98 14.06
C ASP A 90 -8.22 15.72 14.63
N ALA A 91 -8.94 14.97 15.46
CA ALA A 91 -8.47 13.69 15.98
C ALA A 91 -8.43 12.64 14.87
N PHE A 92 -9.45 12.62 14.01
CA PHE A 92 -9.48 11.74 12.83
C PHE A 92 -8.28 11.95 11.90
N ARG A 93 -7.94 13.21 11.58
CA ARG A 93 -6.73 13.52 10.77
C ARG A 93 -5.46 13.01 11.43
N LYS A 94 -5.30 13.21 12.74
CA LYS A 94 -4.14 12.71 13.50
C LYS A 94 -4.03 11.19 13.47
N LEU A 95 -5.15 10.47 13.60
CA LEU A 95 -5.20 9.01 13.51
C LEU A 95 -4.83 8.50 12.11
N ASN A 96 -5.05 9.30 11.06
CA ASN A 96 -4.76 8.95 9.68
C ASN A 96 -3.39 9.43 9.17
N LEU A 97 -2.55 10.05 10.01
CA LEU A 97 -1.20 10.47 9.61
C LEU A 97 -0.35 9.29 9.11
N GLY A 98 -0.42 8.15 9.80
CA GLY A 98 0.33 6.95 9.36
C GLY A 98 -0.09 6.43 8.00
N HIS A 99 -1.39 6.53 7.66
CA HIS A 99 -1.89 6.17 6.34
C HIS A 99 -1.41 7.17 5.27
N THR A 100 -1.45 8.46 5.59
CA THR A 100 -0.96 9.54 4.71
C THR A 100 0.53 9.36 4.41
N ASP A 101 1.34 9.06 5.44
CA ASP A 101 2.77 8.77 5.30
C ASP A 101 3.03 7.54 4.40
N ASP A 102 2.21 6.49 4.51
CA ASP A 102 2.30 5.31 3.65
C ASP A 102 2.00 5.65 2.17
N GLU A 103 1.00 6.51 1.89
CA GLU A 103 0.69 6.96 0.53
C GLU A 103 1.80 7.84 -0.07
N VAL A 104 2.44 8.68 0.75
CA VAL A 104 3.62 9.46 0.35
C VAL A 104 4.78 8.53 -0.01
N LYS A 105 5.09 7.54 0.84
CA LYS A 105 6.17 6.56 0.59
C LYS A 105 5.92 5.73 -0.66
N ALA A 106 4.67 5.32 -0.89
CA ALA A 106 4.31 4.58 -2.09
C ALA A 106 4.52 5.42 -3.37
N THR A 107 4.20 6.72 -3.31
CA THR A 107 4.46 7.66 -4.42
C THR A 107 5.96 7.84 -4.67
N GLN A 108 6.76 8.01 -3.61
CA GLN A 108 8.23 8.08 -3.72
C GLN A 108 8.83 6.82 -4.33
N LEU A 109 8.34 5.64 -3.96
CA LEU A 109 8.78 4.38 -4.56
C LEU A 109 8.56 4.37 -6.08
N LEU A 110 7.38 4.79 -6.54
CA LEU A 110 7.08 4.88 -7.98
C LEU A 110 8.03 5.84 -8.69
N GLU A 111 8.34 7.00 -8.10
CA GLU A 111 9.24 7.99 -8.70
C GLU A 111 10.66 7.48 -8.88
N ILE A 112 11.17 6.71 -7.91
CA ILE A 112 12.56 6.24 -7.95
C ILE A 112 12.71 4.89 -8.65
N MET A 113 11.62 4.12 -8.79
CA MET A 113 11.64 2.76 -9.37
C MET A 113 12.43 2.66 -10.69
N PRO A 114 12.29 3.58 -11.67
CA PRO A 114 13.00 3.45 -12.95
C PRO A 114 14.52 3.63 -12.86
N ARG A 115 15.03 4.28 -11.80
CA ARG A 115 16.46 4.54 -11.59
C ARG A 115 17.09 3.66 -10.50
N ALA A 116 16.30 3.25 -9.52
CA ALA A 116 16.75 2.48 -8.36
C ALA A 116 16.93 0.99 -8.67
N PHE A 117 16.33 0.49 -9.75
CA PHE A 117 16.35 -0.93 -10.10
C PHE A 117 16.89 -1.19 -11.50
N LEU A 118 17.57 -2.32 -11.65
CA LEU A 118 17.79 -3.00 -12.91
C LEU A 118 16.58 -3.88 -13.20
N ILE A 119 15.99 -3.73 -14.38
CA ILE A 119 14.73 -4.35 -14.78
C ILE A 119 15.03 -5.33 -15.92
N SER A 120 14.56 -6.58 -15.79
CA SER A 120 14.70 -7.60 -16.84
C SER A 120 13.37 -8.33 -17.01
N PRO A 121 13.05 -8.91 -18.18
CA PRO A 121 11.81 -9.64 -18.39
C PRO A 121 11.82 -10.93 -17.57
N ALA A 122 10.66 -11.29 -17.06
CA ALA A 122 10.45 -12.50 -16.30
C ALA A 122 9.19 -13.27 -16.77
N GLY A 123 8.76 -13.01 -18.00
CA GLY A 123 7.65 -13.70 -18.65
C GLY A 123 6.33 -12.95 -18.52
N GLU A 124 5.24 -13.69 -18.43
CA GLU A 124 3.88 -13.18 -18.28
C GLU A 124 3.19 -13.99 -17.19
N GLU A 125 2.35 -13.34 -16.39
CA GLU A 125 1.47 -14.02 -15.45
C GLU A 125 0.11 -13.34 -15.42
N ASN A 126 -0.95 -14.14 -15.45
CA ASN A 126 -2.35 -13.68 -15.36
C ASN A 126 -2.69 -12.56 -16.36
N GLY A 127 -2.10 -12.61 -17.57
CA GLY A 127 -2.33 -11.61 -18.60
C GLY A 127 -1.61 -10.28 -18.36
N CYS A 128 -0.57 -10.26 -17.52
CA CYS A 128 0.30 -9.12 -17.26
C CYS A 128 1.76 -9.48 -17.55
N VAL A 129 2.49 -8.58 -18.21
CA VAL A 129 3.92 -8.76 -18.51
C VAL A 129 4.71 -8.60 -17.21
N ARG A 130 5.50 -9.60 -16.86
CA ARG A 130 6.28 -9.61 -15.62
C ARG A 130 7.74 -9.24 -15.87
N PHE A 131 8.28 -8.49 -14.93
CA PHE A 131 9.68 -8.10 -14.87
C PHE A 131 10.29 -8.49 -13.52
N SER A 132 11.53 -8.96 -13.51
CA SER A 132 12.35 -9.05 -12.32
C SER A 132 13.00 -7.69 -12.05
N VAL A 133 13.01 -7.27 -10.80
CA VAL A 133 13.66 -6.04 -10.34
C VAL A 133 14.76 -6.37 -9.35
N ARG A 134 15.96 -5.84 -9.58
CA ARG A 134 17.11 -5.97 -8.67
C ARG A 134 17.70 -4.60 -8.38
N PRO A 135 18.35 -4.39 -7.22
CA PRO A 135 19.02 -3.13 -6.93
C PRO A 135 19.97 -2.69 -8.03
N ASN A 136 19.89 -1.44 -8.46
CA ASN A 136 20.88 -0.84 -9.33
C ASN A 136 22.09 -0.36 -8.50
N PRO A 137 23.27 -1.00 -8.58
CA PRO A 137 24.43 -0.62 -7.75
C PRO A 137 24.96 0.80 -8.05
N ALA A 138 24.60 1.40 -9.18
CA ALA A 138 24.93 2.78 -9.49
C ALA A 138 23.99 3.81 -8.82
N PHE A 139 22.86 3.36 -8.28
CA PHE A 139 21.94 4.21 -7.54
C PHE A 139 22.54 4.55 -6.16
N GLN A 140 22.60 5.83 -5.84
CA GLN A 140 23.12 6.33 -4.57
C GLN A 140 21.96 6.81 -3.69
N PRO A 141 21.53 6.03 -2.67
CA PRO A 141 20.44 6.44 -1.80
C PRO A 141 20.86 7.61 -0.90
N SER A 142 20.05 8.65 -0.89
CA SER A 142 20.25 9.89 -0.14
C SER A 142 19.44 9.93 1.16
N THR A 143 18.31 9.19 1.24
CA THR A 143 17.45 9.10 2.43
C THR A 143 17.45 7.70 3.06
N TYR A 144 16.87 7.55 4.25
CA TYR A 144 16.74 6.25 4.89
C TYR A 144 15.77 5.33 4.15
N GLU A 145 14.69 5.90 3.62
CA GLU A 145 13.70 5.22 2.78
C GLU A 145 14.36 4.72 1.49
N GLU A 146 15.16 5.56 0.83
CA GLU A 146 15.90 5.16 -0.38
C GLU A 146 16.91 4.04 -0.09
N ARG A 147 17.52 4.00 1.10
CA ARG A 147 18.40 2.88 1.50
C ARG A 147 17.64 1.57 1.64
N ILE A 148 16.41 1.59 2.17
CA ILE A 148 15.54 0.40 2.22
C ILE A 148 15.16 -0.02 0.80
N ILE A 149 14.77 0.92 -0.06
CA ILE A 149 14.40 0.61 -1.45
C ILE A 149 15.58 0.02 -2.22
N HIS A 150 16.79 0.52 -1.98
CA HIS A 150 18.01 0.04 -2.62
C HIS A 150 18.43 -1.40 -2.23
N VAL A 151 17.78 -2.03 -1.25
CA VAL A 151 18.03 -3.45 -0.93
C VAL A 151 16.86 -4.35 -1.31
N LEU A 152 15.84 -3.82 -1.99
CA LEU A 152 14.70 -4.59 -2.46
C LEU A 152 15.05 -5.38 -3.73
N GLU A 153 14.68 -6.65 -3.74
CA GLU A 153 14.66 -7.49 -4.95
C GLU A 153 13.30 -8.19 -5.05
N GLY A 154 12.82 -8.38 -6.29
CA GLY A 154 11.59 -9.12 -6.52
C GLY A 154 11.06 -9.00 -7.95
N THR A 155 9.75 -8.85 -8.07
CA THR A 155 9.05 -8.79 -9.37
C THR A 155 8.00 -7.70 -9.40
N VAL A 156 7.77 -7.17 -10.60
CA VAL A 156 6.69 -6.23 -10.93
C VAL A 156 5.98 -6.72 -12.18
N SER A 157 4.65 -6.75 -12.16
CA SER A 157 3.82 -7.19 -13.29
C SER A 157 2.98 -6.03 -13.79
N VAL A 158 2.99 -5.79 -15.10
CA VAL A 158 2.36 -4.63 -15.76
C VAL A 158 1.29 -5.10 -16.73
N LYS A 159 0.11 -4.47 -16.68
CA LYS A 159 -0.95 -4.64 -17.67
C LYS A 159 -0.67 -3.75 -18.87
N GLU A 160 -0.41 -4.36 -20.02
CA GLU A 160 -0.34 -3.66 -21.30
C GLU A 160 -1.64 -3.88 -22.08
N PRO A 161 -2.13 -2.87 -22.84
CA PRO A 161 -1.54 -1.54 -23.05
C PRO A 161 -1.96 -0.50 -22.01
N GLU A 162 -2.67 -0.86 -20.93
CA GLU A 162 -3.17 0.13 -19.96
C GLU A 162 -2.08 0.77 -19.08
N GLU A 163 -0.85 0.25 -19.09
CA GLU A 163 0.30 0.69 -18.30
C GLU A 163 -0.01 0.69 -16.79
N ARG A 164 -0.72 -0.34 -16.31
CA ARG A 164 -1.18 -0.45 -14.92
C ARG A 164 -0.38 -1.47 -14.15
N LEU A 165 -0.13 -1.21 -12.88
CA LEU A 165 0.47 -2.18 -11.98
C LEU A 165 -0.55 -3.29 -11.69
N CYS A 166 -0.23 -4.54 -12.02
CA CYS A 166 -1.02 -5.71 -11.61
C CYS A 166 -0.55 -6.23 -10.25
N GLU A 167 0.76 -6.42 -10.10
CA GLU A 167 1.35 -7.05 -8.94
C GLU A 167 2.75 -6.50 -8.69
N LEU A 168 3.09 -6.33 -7.41
CA LEU A 168 4.45 -6.08 -6.95
C LEU A 168 4.74 -7.05 -5.81
N LYS A 169 5.85 -7.78 -5.93
CA LYS A 169 6.39 -8.65 -4.88
C LYS A 169 7.84 -8.26 -4.64
N ALA A 170 8.22 -7.93 -3.41
CA ALA A 170 9.56 -7.48 -3.08
C ALA A 170 10.03 -8.03 -1.73
N THR A 171 11.35 -8.22 -1.62
CA THR A 171 12.00 -8.71 -0.41
C THR A 171 13.18 -7.85 -0.03
N ILE A 172 13.37 -7.60 1.26
CA ILE A 172 14.55 -6.92 1.79
C ILE A 172 15.70 -7.92 1.85
N THR A 173 16.64 -7.82 0.90
CA THR A 173 17.72 -8.82 0.75
C THR A 173 18.83 -8.65 1.78
N GLN A 174 19.01 -7.44 2.30
CA GLN A 174 20.10 -7.10 3.21
C GLN A 174 19.59 -6.22 4.36
N PRO A 175 20.16 -6.33 5.57
CA PRO A 175 19.82 -5.44 6.65
C PRO A 175 20.23 -3.99 6.32
N VAL A 176 19.41 -3.04 6.76
CA VAL A 176 19.69 -1.60 6.62
C VAL A 176 19.84 -0.98 8.00
N GLU A 177 21.00 -0.42 8.28
CA GLU A 177 21.32 0.20 9.56
C GLU A 177 21.26 1.74 9.47
N PHE A 178 20.74 2.36 10.55
CA PHE A 178 20.61 3.80 10.68
C PHE A 178 21.52 4.30 11.80
N GLY A 179 22.33 5.34 11.51
CA GLY A 179 23.25 5.95 12.48
C GLY A 179 24.21 4.94 13.13
N PHE A 180 24.91 4.15 12.31
CA PHE A 180 25.82 3.07 12.77
C PHE A 180 25.14 1.99 13.62
N GLY A 181 23.84 1.76 13.40
CA GLY A 181 23.04 0.81 14.17
C GLY A 181 22.52 1.35 15.51
N LEU A 182 22.90 2.57 15.91
CA LEU A 182 22.47 3.19 17.16
C LEU A 182 21.04 3.77 17.06
N LEU A 183 20.67 4.25 15.88
CA LEU A 183 19.35 4.88 15.65
C LEU A 183 18.30 3.85 15.22
N GLY A 184 18.73 2.74 14.63
CA GLY A 184 17.83 1.65 14.28
C GLY A 184 18.39 0.73 13.20
N LYS A 185 17.62 -0.31 12.89
CA LYS A 185 17.93 -1.31 11.88
C LYS A 185 16.64 -1.90 11.33
N VAL A 186 16.56 -2.09 10.02
CA VAL A 186 15.61 -3.00 9.38
C VAL A 186 16.32 -4.30 9.05
N ASN A 187 15.73 -5.43 9.40
CA ASN A 187 16.30 -6.75 9.16
C ASN A 187 16.07 -7.18 7.71
N SER A 188 16.93 -8.05 7.21
CA SER A 188 16.67 -8.77 5.97
C SER A 188 15.50 -9.76 6.14
N GLY A 189 14.93 -10.21 5.02
CA GLY A 189 13.85 -11.19 4.99
C GLY A 189 12.44 -10.58 5.01
N GLY A 190 12.31 -9.27 5.24
CA GLY A 190 11.03 -8.58 5.12
C GLY A 190 10.46 -8.72 3.71
N ARG A 191 9.13 -8.83 3.60
CA ARG A 191 8.38 -9.06 2.36
C ARG A 191 7.29 -8.01 2.19
N LEU A 192 7.07 -7.62 0.94
CA LEU A 192 5.97 -6.77 0.50
C LEU A 192 5.32 -7.44 -0.69
N GLU A 193 4.01 -7.64 -0.63
CA GLU A 193 3.19 -8.07 -1.74
C GLU A 193 2.01 -7.11 -1.91
N LEU A 194 1.76 -6.71 -3.14
CA LEU A 194 0.68 -5.80 -3.51
C LEU A 194 0.07 -6.31 -4.80
N GLU A 195 -1.23 -6.61 -4.77
CA GLU A 195 -1.99 -6.92 -5.97
C GLU A 195 -3.05 -5.85 -6.21
N ARG A 196 -3.23 -5.48 -7.47
CA ARG A 196 -4.20 -4.50 -7.92
C ARG A 196 -5.06 -5.10 -9.01
N ALA A 197 -6.34 -4.74 -8.98
CA ALA A 197 -7.29 -5.12 -10.00
C ALA A 197 -8.00 -3.89 -10.56
N LYS A 198 -8.44 -4.03 -11.81
CA LYS A 198 -9.34 -3.09 -12.46
C LYS A 198 -10.71 -3.16 -11.79
N VAL A 199 -11.15 -2.06 -11.19
CA VAL A 199 -12.45 -1.99 -10.50
C VAL A 199 -13.56 -1.43 -11.40
N ASP A 200 -13.17 -0.58 -12.37
CA ASP A 200 -14.04 -0.11 -13.44
C ASP A 200 -13.19 0.20 -14.70
N PRO A 201 -13.78 0.66 -15.83
CA PRO A 201 -13.02 0.95 -17.05
C PRO A 201 -11.78 1.84 -16.90
N GLN A 202 -11.77 2.78 -15.94
CA GLN A 202 -10.74 3.79 -15.74
C GLN A 202 -9.91 3.60 -14.46
N ASN A 203 -10.47 2.91 -13.46
CA ASN A 203 -9.92 2.88 -12.12
C ASN A 203 -9.42 1.50 -11.73
N TRP A 204 -8.30 1.48 -11.01
CA TRP A 204 -7.76 0.29 -10.39
C TRP A 204 -7.55 0.55 -8.91
N LYS A 205 -7.68 -0.49 -8.12
CA LYS A 205 -7.46 -0.43 -6.67
C LYS A 205 -6.66 -1.64 -6.24
N SER A 206 -5.86 -1.47 -5.18
CA SER A 206 -5.24 -2.60 -4.49
C SER A 206 -6.34 -3.49 -3.92
N VAL A 207 -6.30 -4.77 -4.27
CA VAL A 207 -7.22 -5.80 -3.79
C VAL A 207 -6.57 -6.68 -2.73
N HIS A 208 -5.24 -6.74 -2.73
CA HIS A 208 -4.47 -7.49 -1.75
C HIS A 208 -3.21 -6.72 -1.35
N ILE A 209 -2.90 -6.73 -0.06
CA ILE A 209 -1.71 -6.12 0.52
C ILE A 209 -1.18 -7.06 1.60
N SER A 210 0.05 -7.52 1.44
CA SER A 210 0.78 -8.28 2.45
C SER A 210 2.08 -7.56 2.78
N VAL A 211 2.33 -7.28 4.05
CA VAL A 211 3.55 -6.62 4.53
C VAL A 211 4.04 -7.37 5.75
N HIS A 212 5.26 -7.87 5.67
CA HIS A 212 5.97 -8.43 6.79
C HIS A 212 7.35 -7.78 6.87
N VAL A 213 7.55 -6.90 7.85
CA VAL A 213 8.82 -6.21 8.05
C VAL A 213 9.17 -6.20 9.52
N ASP A 214 10.40 -6.62 9.81
CA ASP A 214 10.98 -6.60 11.15
C ASP A 214 12.16 -5.64 11.23
N GLY A 215 12.21 -4.90 12.33
CA GLY A 215 13.27 -3.96 12.61
C GLY A 215 13.21 -3.40 14.02
N ARG A 216 14.09 -2.46 14.31
CA ARG A 216 14.18 -1.74 15.60
C ARG A 216 14.51 -0.28 15.33
N ILE A 217 13.86 0.64 16.04
CA ILE A 217 14.26 2.06 16.13
C ILE A 217 14.71 2.31 17.56
N LEU A 218 15.90 2.87 17.72
CA LEU A 218 16.59 3.04 19.00
C LEU A 218 16.75 1.70 19.74
N LEU A 219 17.52 1.66 20.83
CA LEU A 219 17.82 0.40 21.54
C LEU A 219 16.59 -0.30 22.16
N LEU A 220 15.39 0.30 22.13
CA LEU A 220 14.23 -0.16 22.91
C LEU A 220 12.93 -0.36 22.11
N LYS A 221 12.75 0.19 20.90
CA LYS A 221 11.46 0.13 20.19
C LYS A 221 11.54 -0.81 18.98
N SER A 222 10.75 -1.89 18.99
CA SER A 222 10.59 -2.77 17.83
C SER A 222 9.71 -2.10 16.78
N ILE A 223 10.10 -2.21 15.51
CA ILE A 223 9.20 -1.99 14.37
C ILE A 223 8.90 -3.38 13.82
N THR A 224 7.82 -3.99 14.28
CA THR A 224 7.30 -5.18 13.61
C THR A 224 5.99 -4.76 12.98
N ARG A 225 5.95 -4.79 11.65
CA ARG A 225 4.73 -4.60 10.87
C ARG A 225 4.45 -5.93 10.20
N ASP A 226 3.42 -6.59 10.69
CA ASP A 226 2.82 -7.75 10.07
C ASP A 226 1.38 -7.37 9.73
N GLN A 227 1.06 -7.41 8.44
CA GLN A 227 -0.22 -6.98 7.93
C GLN A 227 -0.57 -7.80 6.68
N GLU A 228 -1.75 -8.41 6.73
CA GLU A 228 -2.43 -9.01 5.60
C GLU A 228 -3.76 -8.28 5.43
N THR A 229 -4.07 -7.83 4.22
CA THR A 229 -5.34 -7.16 3.92
C THR A 229 -5.86 -7.59 2.57
N THR A 230 -7.10 -8.09 2.54
CA THR A 230 -7.84 -8.32 1.30
C THR A 230 -9.02 -7.37 1.22
N ARG A 231 -9.26 -6.80 0.04
CA ARG A 231 -10.34 -5.85 -0.21
C ARG A 231 -11.33 -6.40 -1.23
N THR A 232 -12.61 -6.27 -0.92
CA THR A 232 -13.73 -6.74 -1.75
C THR A 232 -14.80 -5.66 -1.80
N ASP A 233 -15.82 -5.85 -2.66
CA ASP A 233 -16.95 -4.91 -2.78
C ASP A 233 -16.50 -3.45 -2.99
N ILE A 234 -15.58 -3.24 -3.94
CA ILE A 234 -14.91 -1.96 -4.16
C ILE A 234 -15.76 -1.08 -5.07
N HIS A 235 -16.14 0.10 -4.58
CA HIS A 235 -16.94 1.09 -5.31
C HIS A 235 -16.29 2.46 -5.21
N ILE A 236 -16.39 3.26 -6.27
CA ILE A 236 -16.02 4.68 -6.20
C ILE A 236 -17.06 5.44 -5.40
N VAL A 237 -16.61 6.36 -4.56
CA VAL A 237 -17.46 7.30 -3.83
C VAL A 237 -17.16 8.74 -4.24
N PRO A 238 -18.08 9.68 -4.02
CA PRO A 238 -17.82 11.10 -4.29
C PRO A 238 -16.57 11.61 -3.56
N GLN A 239 -15.89 12.59 -4.14
CA GLN A 239 -14.83 13.33 -3.46
C GLN A 239 -15.43 14.30 -2.43
N HIS A 240 -14.59 14.80 -1.51
CA HIS A 240 -14.97 15.81 -0.53
C HIS A 240 -16.14 15.41 0.39
N LEU A 241 -16.23 14.12 0.74
CA LEU A 241 -17.20 13.64 1.71
C LEU A 241 -16.90 14.23 3.09
N SER A 242 -17.93 14.74 3.77
CA SER A 242 -17.83 14.99 5.20
C SER A 242 -17.74 13.67 5.96
N LEU A 243 -17.18 13.69 7.19
CA LEU A 243 -17.13 12.49 8.03
C LEU A 243 -18.52 11.92 8.31
N ALA A 244 -19.55 12.76 8.42
CA ALA A 244 -20.94 12.31 8.57
C ALA A 244 -21.45 11.57 7.32
N GLN A 245 -21.11 12.04 6.13
CA GLN A 245 -21.45 11.34 4.87
C GLN A 245 -20.69 10.01 4.76
N ALA A 246 -19.40 10.00 5.09
CA ALA A 246 -18.59 8.78 5.10
C ALA A 246 -19.11 7.76 6.12
N ALA A 247 -19.52 8.21 7.31
CA ALA A 247 -20.13 7.37 8.34
C ALA A 247 -21.46 6.76 7.91
N LYS A 248 -22.26 7.49 7.12
CA LYS A 248 -23.49 6.95 6.53
C LYS A 248 -23.20 5.91 5.45
N LEU A 249 -22.16 6.13 4.64
CA LEU A 249 -21.73 5.17 3.60
C LEU A 249 -21.05 3.93 4.18
N SER A 250 -20.58 3.97 5.44
CA SER A 250 -19.95 2.83 6.10
C SER A 250 -20.94 1.87 6.76
N LEU A 251 -22.24 2.23 6.83
CA LEU A 251 -23.27 1.35 7.37
C LEU A 251 -23.39 0.05 6.56
N PRO A 252 -23.64 -1.10 7.22
CA PRO A 252 -23.80 -2.39 6.56
C PRO A 252 -25.06 -2.51 5.71
#